data_AF-A0A810Q5G1-F1
#
_entry.id   AF-A0A810Q5G1-F1
#
_cell.length_a   1.000
_cell.length_b   1.000
_cell.length_c   1.000
_cell.angle_alpha   90.00
_cell.angle_beta   90.00
_cell.angle_gamma   90.00
#
_symmetry.space_group_name_H-M   'P 1'
#
loop_
_entity.id
_entity.type
_entity.pdbx_description
1 polymer ?
#
loop_
_entity_poly.entity_id
_entity_poly.type
_entity_poly.pdbx_seq_one_letter_code
_entity_poly.pdbx_strand_id
1 'polypeptide(L)'
;MDVTVTPGDVYDSVPYLEQIERIHRSILPIQAATADAAYDFPLAHQALKELEIQFFVRPQAVHDRTNVELKREAFQYDESLDAYVCPNGKLLRLNTLHRSASGLYWLYLADKQDCQRCPLRKKCLSQQDKRGARKLEHSYFTAQRKRNLSRLSDPIYREALKKRQIWCEGTFAAQKRGHNLTQILRRGLEAAEDHCLLSATALNLKRMIWAMK
;
A
#
# COMPACT_ATOMS: atom_id res chain seq x y z
N MET A 1 -9.45 13.10 15.52
CA MET A 1 -9.72 12.00 14.57
C MET A 1 -10.46 12.60 13.40
N ASP A 2 -9.97 12.32 12.20
CA ASP A 2 -10.48 12.80 10.93
C ASP A 2 -11.10 11.63 10.15
N VAL A 3 -12.02 11.90 9.23
CA VAL A 3 -12.76 10.87 8.47
C VAL A 3 -12.86 11.24 7.00
N THR A 4 -12.92 10.23 6.14
CA THR A 4 -13.21 10.39 4.71
C THR A 4 -14.11 9.24 4.31
N VAL A 5 -15.23 9.54 3.65
CA VAL A 5 -16.20 8.56 3.19
C VAL A 5 -16.03 8.35 1.70
N THR A 6 -15.97 7.10 1.28
CA THR A 6 -15.83 6.70 -0.12
C THR A 6 -16.91 5.69 -0.51
N PRO A 7 -17.21 5.55 -1.81
CA PRO A 7 -17.94 4.40 -2.33
C PRO A 7 -17.29 3.06 -1.94
N GLY A 8 -18.08 2.00 -1.88
CA GLY A 8 -17.62 0.68 -1.41
C GLY A 8 -16.67 -0.06 -2.37
N ASP A 9 -16.53 0.40 -3.61
CA ASP A 9 -15.59 -0.09 -4.62
C ASP A 9 -14.23 0.63 -4.57
N VAL A 10 -14.11 1.68 -3.74
CA VAL A 10 -12.86 2.42 -3.53
C VAL A 10 -12.08 1.80 -2.37
N TYR A 11 -10.82 1.46 -2.60
CA TYR A 11 -9.93 0.98 -1.56
C TYR A 11 -9.49 2.11 -0.61
N ASP A 12 -9.36 1.80 0.68
CA ASP A 12 -8.92 2.75 1.73
C ASP A 12 -7.55 3.41 1.44
N SER A 13 -6.70 2.77 0.65
CA SER A 13 -5.40 3.32 0.24
C SER A 13 -5.52 4.53 -0.69
N VAL A 14 -6.66 4.70 -1.37
CA VAL A 14 -6.89 5.80 -2.31
C VAL A 14 -6.98 7.16 -1.61
N PRO A 15 -7.87 7.38 -0.63
CA PRO A 15 -7.95 8.67 0.07
C PRO A 15 -6.78 8.91 1.05
N TYR A 16 -6.04 7.86 1.42
CA TYR A 16 -5.08 7.89 2.52
C TYR A 16 -4.04 9.02 2.44
N LEU A 17 -3.39 9.20 1.28
CA LEU A 17 -2.29 10.15 1.14
C LEU A 17 -2.79 11.60 1.17
N GLU A 18 -3.92 11.87 0.52
CA GLU A 18 -4.53 13.19 0.55
C GLU A 18 -5.01 13.53 1.96
N GLN A 19 -5.63 12.56 2.65
CA GLN A 19 -6.10 12.72 4.02
C GLN A 19 -4.96 13.02 4.99
N ILE A 20 -3.89 12.24 4.96
CA ILE A 20 -2.77 12.44 5.90
C ILE A 20 -2.01 13.74 5.62
N GLU A 21 -1.85 14.12 4.35
CA GLU A 21 -1.25 15.38 3.97
C GLU A 21 -2.08 16.57 4.45
N ARG A 22 -3.40 16.52 4.25
CA ARG A 22 -4.31 17.56 4.73
C ARG A 22 -4.22 17.72 6.25
N ILE A 23 -4.24 16.62 7.01
CA ILE A 23 -4.11 16.66 8.47
C ILE A 23 -2.76 17.27 8.88
N HIS A 24 -1.67 16.79 8.27
CA HIS A 24 -0.32 17.23 8.58
C HIS A 24 -0.12 18.73 8.33
N ARG A 25 -0.66 19.25 7.21
CA ARG A 25 -0.50 20.67 6.82
C ARG A 25 -1.51 21.60 7.49
N SER A 26 -2.74 21.17 7.68
CA SER A 26 -3.87 22.08 8.01
C SER A 26 -4.33 21.99 9.46
N ILE A 27 -4.04 20.88 10.15
CA ILE A 27 -4.57 20.61 11.49
C ILE A 27 -3.45 20.53 12.50
N LEU A 28 -2.54 19.56 12.35
CA LEU A 28 -1.42 19.37 13.27
C LEU A 28 -0.27 18.64 12.57
N PRO A 29 0.99 19.07 12.80
CA PRO A 29 2.14 18.40 12.21
C PRO A 29 2.29 16.98 12.81
N ILE A 30 2.11 15.99 11.95
CA ILE A 30 2.25 14.57 12.32
C ILE A 30 3.73 14.21 12.35
N GLN A 31 4.22 13.72 13.49
CA GLN A 31 5.61 13.25 13.63
C GLN A 31 5.79 11.80 13.15
N ALA A 32 4.78 10.96 13.41
CA ALA A 32 4.80 9.54 13.08
C ALA A 32 3.42 9.03 12.69
N ALA A 33 3.38 8.14 11.69
CA ALA A 33 2.19 7.46 11.22
C ALA A 33 2.37 5.95 11.35
N THR A 34 1.36 5.27 11.88
CA THR A 34 1.33 3.79 11.95
C THR A 34 0.18 3.26 11.10
N ALA A 35 0.41 2.21 10.33
CA ALA A 35 -0.61 1.65 9.46
C ALA A 35 -0.55 0.11 9.37
N ASP A 36 -1.65 -0.49 8.94
CA ASP A 36 -1.72 -1.92 8.67
C ASP A 36 -1.12 -2.29 7.30
N ALA A 37 -1.20 -3.56 6.93
CA ALA A 37 -0.58 -4.08 5.71
C ALA A 37 -1.24 -3.60 4.40
N ALA A 38 -2.48 -3.09 4.43
CA ALA A 38 -3.13 -2.55 3.24
C ALA A 38 -2.48 -1.22 2.79
N TYR A 39 -1.82 -0.51 3.69
CA TYR A 39 -1.13 0.76 3.42
C TYR A 39 0.36 0.58 3.06
N ASP A 40 0.88 -0.65 3.01
CA ASP A 40 2.25 -0.93 2.59
C ASP A 40 2.39 -0.95 1.06
N PHE A 41 2.14 0.21 0.44
CA PHE A 41 2.35 0.42 -0.98
C PHE A 41 3.46 1.43 -1.24
N PRO A 42 4.22 1.32 -2.34
CA PRO A 42 5.45 2.07 -2.53
C PRO A 42 5.31 3.60 -2.46
N LEU A 43 4.20 4.15 -2.99
CA LEU A 43 3.95 5.59 -2.96
C LEU A 43 3.81 6.14 -1.54
N ALA A 44 3.22 5.38 -0.60
CA ALA A 44 3.11 5.81 0.79
C ALA A 44 4.49 6.04 1.41
N HIS A 45 5.43 5.10 1.22
CA HIS A 45 6.79 5.23 1.75
C HIS A 45 7.53 6.48 1.24
N GLN A 46 7.25 6.89 -0.01
CA GLN A 46 7.81 8.09 -0.58
C GLN A 46 7.11 9.34 -0.06
N ALA A 47 5.78 9.41 -0.14
CA ALA A 47 5.00 10.59 0.26
C ALA A 47 5.20 10.92 1.75
N LEU A 48 5.16 9.93 2.63
CA LEU A 48 5.39 10.14 4.06
C LEU A 48 6.84 10.57 4.37
N LYS A 49 7.82 10.14 3.57
CA LYS A 49 9.19 10.65 3.69
C LYS A 49 9.27 12.12 3.27
N GLU A 50 8.62 12.50 2.18
CA GLU A 50 8.61 13.88 1.68
C GLU A 50 7.93 14.84 2.67
N LEU A 51 6.95 14.34 3.43
CA LEU A 51 6.30 15.05 4.54
C LEU A 51 7.08 14.97 5.87
N GLU A 52 8.27 14.35 5.88
CA GLU A 52 9.10 14.12 7.07
C GLU A 52 8.37 13.35 8.21
N ILE A 53 7.37 12.54 7.85
CA ILE A 53 6.60 11.72 8.79
C ILE A 53 7.27 10.35 8.94
N GLN A 54 7.56 9.95 10.18
CA GLN A 54 8.05 8.60 10.45
C GLN A 54 6.97 7.56 10.17
N PHE A 55 7.16 6.75 9.13
CA PHE A 55 6.16 5.76 8.73
C PHE A 55 6.45 4.35 9.26
N PHE A 56 5.52 3.80 10.04
CA PHE A 56 5.58 2.46 10.62
C PHE A 56 4.43 1.60 10.09
N VAL A 57 4.72 0.73 9.14
CA VAL A 57 3.71 -0.10 8.49
C VAL A 57 3.96 -1.59 8.73
N ARG A 58 2.90 -2.37 8.86
CA ARG A 58 3.02 -3.84 8.80
C ARG A 58 3.35 -4.22 7.35
N PRO A 59 4.42 -4.98 7.08
CA PRO A 59 4.72 -5.38 5.71
C PRO A 59 3.59 -6.21 5.09
N GLN A 60 3.18 -5.85 3.88
CA GLN A 60 2.30 -6.67 3.07
C GLN A 60 3.07 -7.89 2.57
N ALA A 61 2.48 -9.08 2.76
CA ALA A 61 3.02 -10.30 2.18
C ALA A 61 3.00 -10.19 0.65
N VAL A 62 4.14 -10.50 0.01
CA VAL A 62 4.24 -10.52 -1.45
C VAL A 62 3.48 -11.75 -1.95
N HIS A 63 2.20 -11.55 -2.27
CA HIS A 63 1.41 -12.57 -2.95
C HIS A 63 1.48 -12.34 -4.45
N ASP A 64 2.42 -13.02 -5.10
CA ASP A 64 2.45 -13.06 -6.57
C ASP A 64 1.25 -13.88 -7.07
N ARG A 65 0.19 -13.16 -7.46
CA ARG A 65 -1.07 -13.70 -7.97
C ARG A 65 -0.93 -14.31 -9.38
N THR A 66 0.24 -14.24 -10.02
CA THR A 66 0.44 -14.89 -11.32
C THR A 66 0.39 -16.40 -11.15
N ASN A 67 -0.46 -17.10 -11.91
CA ASN A 67 -0.58 -18.56 -11.81
C ASN A 67 0.52 -19.25 -12.66
N VAL A 68 1.78 -19.03 -12.28
CA VAL A 68 2.99 -19.50 -12.99
C VAL A 68 4.04 -19.97 -11.98
N GLU A 69 4.86 -20.94 -12.37
CA GLU A 69 5.92 -21.49 -11.52
C GLU A 69 7.10 -20.51 -11.35
N LEU A 70 7.53 -19.86 -12.44
CA LEU A 70 8.65 -18.91 -12.40
C LEU A 70 8.14 -17.54 -11.98
N LYS A 71 8.36 -17.25 -10.70
CA LYS A 71 8.02 -15.99 -10.03
C LYS A 71 9.09 -14.93 -10.23
N ARG A 72 8.85 -13.72 -9.73
CA ARG A 72 9.75 -12.57 -9.85
C ARG A 72 11.17 -12.87 -9.34
N GLU A 73 11.29 -13.68 -8.30
CA GLU A 73 12.54 -14.06 -7.62
C GLU A 73 13.48 -14.87 -8.53
N ALA A 74 12.92 -15.54 -9.54
CA ALA A 74 13.72 -16.27 -10.54
C ALA A 74 14.41 -15.33 -11.54
N PHE A 75 14.14 -14.01 -11.50
CA PHE A 75 14.71 -13.03 -12.43
C PHE A 75 15.67 -12.10 -11.68
N GLN A 76 16.90 -12.03 -12.16
CA GLN A 76 17.94 -11.19 -11.57
C GLN A 76 17.93 -9.81 -12.21
N TYR A 77 18.01 -8.75 -11.41
CA TYR A 77 18.21 -7.40 -11.96
C TYR A 77 19.70 -7.20 -12.24
N ASP A 78 20.02 -6.70 -13.42
CA ASP A 78 21.36 -6.25 -13.80
C ASP A 78 21.34 -4.71 -13.89
N GLU A 79 22.01 -4.07 -12.94
CA GLU A 79 22.09 -2.60 -12.85
C GLU A 79 22.89 -1.98 -14.00
N SER A 80 23.87 -2.71 -14.56
CA SER A 80 24.73 -2.19 -15.64
C SER A 80 23.98 -2.10 -16.97
N LEU A 81 23.04 -3.02 -17.19
CA LEU A 81 22.25 -3.10 -18.41
C LEU A 81 20.86 -2.47 -18.28
N ASP A 82 20.50 -2.01 -17.07
CA ASP A 82 19.15 -1.62 -16.68
C ASP A 82 18.08 -2.60 -17.21
N ALA A 83 18.25 -3.88 -16.84
CA ALA A 83 17.45 -4.97 -17.37
C ALA A 83 17.29 -6.12 -16.36
N TYR A 84 16.28 -6.96 -16.59
CA TYR A 84 16.15 -8.24 -15.89
C TYR A 84 16.69 -9.39 -16.73
N VAL A 85 17.48 -10.27 -16.13
CA VAL A 85 17.92 -11.53 -16.72
C VAL A 85 16.98 -12.64 -16.27
N CYS A 86 16.35 -13.33 -17.22
CA CYS A 86 15.51 -14.49 -16.92
C CYS A 86 16.35 -15.77 -16.68
N PRO A 87 15.76 -16.84 -16.11
CA PRO A 87 16.46 -18.12 -15.92
C PRO A 87 17.03 -18.76 -17.20
N ASN A 88 16.52 -18.36 -18.38
CA ASN A 88 17.01 -18.82 -19.68
C ASN A 88 18.07 -17.86 -20.28
N GLY A 89 18.64 -16.95 -19.50
CA GLY A 89 19.70 -16.01 -19.91
C GLY A 89 19.26 -14.86 -20.83
N LYS A 90 17.97 -14.76 -21.16
CA LYS A 90 17.42 -13.67 -21.99
C LYS A 90 17.09 -12.44 -21.17
N LEU A 91 17.21 -11.27 -21.80
CA LEU A 91 16.97 -9.97 -21.18
C LEU A 91 15.50 -9.56 -21.28
N LEU A 92 15.02 -8.95 -20.21
CA LEU A 92 13.79 -8.18 -20.15
C LEU A 92 14.22 -6.71 -20.03
N ARG A 93 14.04 -5.96 -21.11
CA ARG A 93 14.49 -4.56 -21.19
C ARG A 93 13.44 -3.62 -20.63
N LEU A 94 13.88 -2.49 -20.11
CA LEU A 94 13.01 -1.39 -19.75
C LEU A 94 12.13 -1.00 -20.95
N ASN A 95 10.83 -0.89 -20.74
CA ASN A 95 9.87 -0.55 -21.78
C ASN A 95 9.19 0.79 -21.53
N THR A 96 8.54 0.95 -20.38
CA THR A 96 7.77 2.16 -20.07
C THR A 96 7.57 2.33 -18.57
N LEU A 97 7.13 3.52 -18.17
CA LEU A 97 6.70 3.83 -16.82
C LEU A 97 5.18 3.77 -16.74
N HIS A 98 4.67 3.00 -15.78
CA HIS A 98 3.25 2.86 -15.49
C HIS A 98 2.91 3.53 -14.16
N ARG A 99 1.84 4.32 -14.14
CA ARG A 99 1.30 4.96 -12.94
C ARG A 99 0.06 4.22 -12.46
N SER A 100 -0.01 3.94 -11.17
CA SER A 100 -1.20 3.42 -10.49
C SER A 100 -1.46 4.20 -9.19
N ALA A 101 -2.57 3.90 -8.52
CA ALA A 101 -2.85 4.45 -7.18
C ALA A 101 -1.78 4.09 -6.14
N SER A 102 -1.11 2.93 -6.30
CA SER A 102 -0.08 2.44 -5.38
C SER A 102 1.32 3.00 -5.67
N GLY A 103 1.52 3.67 -6.82
CA GLY A 103 2.76 4.37 -7.16
C GLY A 103 3.16 4.31 -8.63
N LEU A 104 4.47 4.45 -8.86
CA LEU A 104 5.09 4.45 -10.18
C LEU A 104 5.92 3.18 -10.37
N TYR A 105 5.78 2.53 -11.52
CA TYR A 105 6.35 1.22 -11.80
C TYR A 105 7.01 1.20 -13.19
N TRP A 106 8.29 0.88 -13.22
CA TRP A 106 9.00 0.53 -14.43
C TRP A 106 8.57 -0.84 -14.92
N LEU A 107 8.20 -0.92 -16.20
CA LEU A 107 7.81 -2.16 -16.85
C LEU A 107 8.98 -2.70 -17.65
N TYR A 108 9.39 -3.92 -17.33
CA TYR A 108 10.44 -4.66 -18.02
C TYR A 108 9.84 -5.80 -18.81
N LEU A 109 10.20 -5.91 -20.09
CA LEU A 109 9.56 -6.82 -21.03
C LEU A 109 10.59 -7.68 -21.75
N ALA A 110 10.32 -8.99 -21.81
CA ALA A 110 11.06 -9.89 -22.68
C ALA A 110 10.64 -9.70 -24.13
N ASP A 111 11.56 -10.02 -25.05
CA ASP A 111 11.21 -10.16 -26.46
C ASP A 111 10.25 -11.36 -26.64
N LYS A 112 9.23 -11.17 -27.47
CA LYS A 112 8.26 -12.19 -27.81
C LYS A 112 8.90 -13.35 -28.57
N GLN A 113 9.87 -13.06 -29.45
CA GLN A 113 10.57 -14.08 -30.24
C GLN A 113 11.37 -15.01 -29.33
N ASP A 114 12.08 -14.44 -28.34
CA ASP A 114 12.80 -15.21 -27.32
C ASP A 114 11.84 -16.09 -26.51
N CYS A 115 10.66 -15.58 -26.15
CA CYS A 115 9.68 -16.32 -25.37
C CYS A 115 8.93 -17.40 -26.18
N GLN A 116 8.78 -17.26 -27.50
CA GLN A 116 8.04 -18.20 -28.34
C GLN A 116 8.69 -19.57 -28.39
N ARG A 117 10.02 -19.61 -28.50
CA ARG A 117 10.81 -20.87 -28.58
C ARG A 117 11.46 -21.24 -27.24
N CYS A 118 11.10 -20.56 -26.16
CA CYS A 118 11.71 -20.78 -24.84
C CYS A 118 11.27 -22.12 -24.23
N PRO A 119 12.21 -22.98 -23.77
CA PRO A 119 11.87 -24.25 -23.13
C PRO A 119 11.11 -24.06 -21.80
N LEU A 120 11.32 -22.91 -21.12
CA LEU A 120 10.67 -22.58 -19.85
C LEU A 120 9.31 -21.88 -20.03
N ARG A 121 8.80 -21.73 -21.27
CA ARG A 121 7.60 -20.95 -21.57
C ARG A 121 6.39 -21.35 -20.71
N LYS A 122 6.10 -22.66 -20.59
CA LYS A 122 4.95 -23.19 -19.82
C LYS A 122 5.05 -22.91 -18.32
N LYS A 123 6.28 -22.76 -17.80
CA LYS A 123 6.54 -22.43 -16.39
C LYS A 123 6.54 -20.92 -16.13
N CYS A 124 6.85 -20.13 -17.16
CA CYS A 124 7.05 -18.67 -17.08
C CYS A 124 5.80 -17.85 -17.39
N LEU A 125 4.95 -18.33 -18.28
CA LEU A 125 3.76 -17.64 -18.78
C LEU A 125 2.51 -18.47 -18.49
N SER A 126 1.43 -17.79 -18.10
CA SER A 126 0.13 -18.45 -17.99
C SER A 126 -0.44 -18.69 -19.39
N GLN A 127 -1.32 -19.68 -19.53
CA GLN A 127 -2.01 -19.94 -20.80
C GLN A 127 -2.87 -18.76 -21.27
N GLN A 128 -3.30 -17.91 -20.35
CA GLN A 128 -4.11 -16.71 -20.60
C GLN A 128 -3.26 -15.46 -20.91
N ASP A 129 -1.93 -15.57 -20.91
CA ASP A 129 -1.06 -14.45 -21.24
C ASP A 129 -1.20 -14.07 -22.72
N LYS A 130 -1.97 -13.00 -22.96
CA LYS A 130 -2.27 -12.50 -24.31
C LYS A 130 -1.04 -11.99 -25.06
N ARG A 131 0.01 -11.55 -24.35
CA ARG A 131 1.23 -11.02 -24.97
C ARG A 131 2.12 -12.16 -25.44
N GLY A 132 2.15 -13.26 -24.69
CA GLY A 132 3.01 -14.40 -24.94
C GLY A 132 4.49 -14.12 -24.65
N ALA A 133 4.77 -13.12 -23.81
CA ALA A 133 6.11 -12.73 -23.39
C ALA A 133 6.09 -12.22 -21.94
N ARG A 134 7.14 -12.50 -21.17
CA ARG A 134 7.19 -12.19 -19.74
C ARG A 134 7.24 -10.67 -19.51
N LYS A 135 6.46 -10.21 -18.53
CA LYS A 135 6.45 -8.84 -18.01
C LYS A 135 6.82 -8.86 -16.52
N LEU A 136 7.69 -7.96 -16.10
CA LEU A 136 7.96 -7.67 -14.70
C LEU A 136 7.71 -6.20 -14.40
N GLU A 137 7.21 -5.92 -13.20
CA GLU A 137 7.04 -4.56 -12.70
C GLU A 137 8.08 -4.32 -11.59
N HIS A 138 8.72 -3.17 -11.62
CA HIS A 138 9.65 -2.71 -10.61
C HIS A 138 9.18 -1.33 -10.13
N SER A 139 8.80 -1.23 -8.86
CA SER A 139 8.42 0.07 -8.30
C SER A 139 9.59 1.05 -8.30
N TYR A 140 9.35 2.27 -8.78
CA TYR A 140 10.29 3.39 -8.71
C TYR A 140 10.73 3.68 -7.26
N PHE A 141 9.83 3.47 -6.29
CA PHE A 141 10.07 3.74 -4.87
C PHE A 141 10.57 2.53 -4.08
N THR A 142 11.11 1.51 -4.75
CA THR A 142 11.61 0.28 -4.10
C THR A 142 12.69 0.57 -3.06
N ALA A 143 13.64 1.46 -3.37
CA ALA A 143 14.70 1.85 -2.43
C ALA A 143 14.13 2.48 -1.16
N GLN A 144 13.10 3.31 -1.29
CA GLN A 144 12.47 4.00 -0.17
C GLN A 144 11.68 3.04 0.72
N ARG A 145 10.92 2.12 0.12
CA ARG A 145 10.25 1.04 0.86
C ARG A 145 11.27 0.15 1.59
N LYS A 146 12.35 -0.28 0.93
CA LYS A 146 13.41 -1.10 1.54
C LYS A 146 14.05 -0.39 2.74
N ARG A 147 14.39 0.89 2.60
CA ARG A 147 14.95 1.70 3.69
C ARG A 147 13.98 1.84 4.87
N ASN A 148 12.69 1.99 4.60
CA ASN A 148 11.72 2.04 5.69
C ASN A 148 11.66 0.69 6.44
N LEU A 149 11.52 -0.39 5.68
CA LEU A 149 11.35 -1.73 6.24
C LEU A 149 12.63 -2.30 6.88
N SER A 150 13.83 -1.78 6.58
CA SER A 150 15.05 -2.19 7.29
C SER A 150 15.01 -1.84 8.79
N ARG A 151 14.12 -0.94 9.20
CA ARG A 151 13.89 -0.52 10.59
C ARG A 151 12.87 -1.40 11.34
N LEU A 152 12.35 -2.46 10.71
CA LEU A 152 11.34 -3.35 11.31
C LEU A 152 11.78 -3.98 12.65
N SER A 153 13.09 -4.19 12.82
CA SER A 153 13.67 -4.72 14.06
C SER A 153 13.71 -3.71 15.20
N ASP A 154 13.58 -2.41 14.91
CA ASP A 154 13.78 -1.35 15.88
C ASP A 154 12.70 -1.42 16.98
N PRO A 155 13.07 -1.25 18.26
CA PRO A 155 12.12 -1.28 19.36
C PRO A 155 10.96 -0.28 19.18
N ILE A 156 11.26 0.92 18.70
CA ILE A 156 10.29 1.98 18.42
C ILE A 156 9.28 1.52 17.35
N TYR A 157 9.76 0.88 16.27
CA TYR A 157 8.89 0.38 15.19
C TYR A 157 7.92 -0.67 15.75
N ARG A 158 8.43 -1.63 16.55
CA ARG A 158 7.62 -2.68 17.18
C ARG A 158 6.58 -2.11 18.14
N GLU A 159 6.96 -1.13 18.95
CA GLU A 159 6.05 -0.45 19.87
C GLU A 159 4.96 0.31 19.12
N ALA A 160 5.32 1.01 18.03
CA ALA A 160 4.37 1.73 17.19
C ALA A 160 3.31 0.78 16.60
N LEU A 161 3.73 -0.40 16.11
CA LEU A 161 2.79 -1.43 15.63
C LEU A 161 1.93 -2.05 16.73
N LYS A 162 2.44 -2.18 17.97
CA LYS A 162 1.65 -2.61 19.13
C LYS A 162 0.59 -1.56 19.50
N LYS A 163 0.97 -0.29 19.56
CA LYS A 163 0.06 0.84 19.81
C LYS A 163 -1.04 0.90 18.76
N ARG A 164 -0.72 0.67 17.47
CA ARG A 164 -1.73 0.59 16.40
C ARG A 164 -2.83 -0.44 16.71
N GLN A 165 -2.47 -1.64 17.16
CA GLN A 165 -3.46 -2.69 17.48
C GLN A 165 -4.41 -2.28 18.61
N ILE A 166 -3.92 -1.51 19.58
CA ILE A 166 -4.74 -1.05 20.71
C ILE A 166 -5.63 0.12 20.27
N TRP A 167 -5.01 1.15 19.69
CA TRP A 167 -5.68 2.41 19.40
C TRP A 167 -6.59 2.35 18.17
N CYS A 168 -6.12 1.77 17.05
CA CYS A 168 -6.93 1.71 15.83
C CYS A 168 -8.08 0.71 16.01
N GLU A 169 -7.80 -0.54 16.40
CA GLU A 169 -8.84 -1.56 16.57
C GLU A 169 -9.82 -1.20 17.69
N GLY A 170 -9.32 -0.61 18.79
CA GLY A 170 -10.17 -0.11 19.87
C GLY A 170 -11.11 1.01 19.40
N THR A 171 -10.61 1.92 18.56
CA THR A 171 -11.42 2.99 17.96
C THR A 171 -12.49 2.41 17.03
N PHE A 172 -12.12 1.50 16.12
CA PHE A 172 -13.07 0.85 15.23
C PHE A 172 -14.13 0.05 16.00
N ALA A 173 -13.74 -0.65 17.07
CA ALA A 173 -14.68 -1.39 17.91
C ALA A 173 -15.66 -0.45 18.64
N ALA A 174 -15.17 0.67 19.18
CA ALA A 174 -16.01 1.67 19.82
C ALA A 174 -17.00 2.30 18.83
N GLN A 175 -16.54 2.61 17.61
CA GLN A 175 -17.38 3.12 16.53
C GLN A 175 -18.48 2.13 16.12
N LYS A 176 -18.10 0.87 15.87
CA LYS A 176 -19.04 -0.17 15.43
C LYS A 176 -20.08 -0.50 16.50
N ARG A 177 -19.64 -0.78 17.74
CA ARG A 177 -20.55 -1.22 18.82
C ARG A 177 -21.25 -0.07 19.53
N GLY A 178 -20.53 1.02 19.77
CA GLY A 178 -21.03 2.14 20.58
C GLY A 178 -21.74 3.21 19.76
N HIS A 179 -21.38 3.40 18.49
CA HIS A 179 -21.96 4.45 17.62
C HIS A 179 -22.76 3.86 16.44
N ASN A 180 -23.02 2.55 16.46
CA ASN A 180 -23.80 1.81 15.46
C ASN A 180 -23.26 1.91 14.02
N LEU A 181 -21.93 2.03 13.82
CA LEU A 181 -21.32 2.09 12.48
C LEU A 181 -21.18 0.71 11.80
N THR A 182 -21.89 -0.31 12.26
CA THR A 182 -22.07 -1.56 11.51
C THR A 182 -23.07 -1.41 10.37
N GLN A 183 -23.97 -0.43 10.45
CA GLN A 183 -25.00 -0.13 9.45
C GLN A 183 -25.27 1.38 9.42
N ILE A 184 -25.64 1.91 8.24
CA ILE A 184 -26.03 3.31 8.10
C ILE A 184 -27.55 3.38 8.06
N LEU A 185 -28.13 4.32 8.81
CA LEU A 185 -29.59 4.46 8.95
C LEU A 185 -30.27 5.11 7.73
N ARG A 186 -29.50 5.83 6.91
CA ARG A 186 -29.96 6.52 5.70
C ARG A 186 -29.11 6.10 4.50
N ARG A 187 -29.68 6.16 3.30
CA ARG A 187 -28.98 5.79 2.05
C ARG A 187 -28.20 6.99 1.50
N GLY A 188 -27.07 6.71 0.86
CA GLY A 188 -26.24 7.71 0.17
C GLY A 188 -24.93 8.01 0.89
N LEU A 189 -23.97 8.58 0.14
CA LEU A 189 -22.65 8.96 0.67
C LEU A 189 -22.76 10.07 1.71
N GLU A 190 -23.61 11.06 1.48
CA GLU A 190 -23.90 12.14 2.44
C GLU A 190 -24.39 11.58 3.78
N ALA A 191 -25.32 10.62 3.76
CA ALA A 191 -25.81 9.95 4.96
C ALA A 191 -24.71 9.18 5.71
N ALA A 192 -23.80 8.53 4.97
CA ALA A 192 -22.66 7.83 5.53
C ALA A 192 -21.66 8.82 6.16
N GLU A 193 -21.42 9.94 5.50
CA GLU A 193 -20.55 11.03 5.95
C GLU A 193 -21.06 11.65 7.25
N ASP A 194 -22.35 12.01 7.31
CA ASP A 194 -22.98 12.53 8.53
C ASP A 194 -22.77 11.58 9.73
N HIS A 195 -23.02 10.28 9.54
CA HIS A 195 -22.90 9.30 10.61
C HIS A 195 -21.43 9.11 11.05
N CYS A 196 -20.51 9.07 10.09
CA CYS A 196 -19.07 9.00 10.37
C CYS A 196 -18.56 10.25 11.11
N LEU A 197 -18.98 11.45 10.70
CA LEU A 197 -18.60 12.72 11.32
C LEU A 197 -19.13 12.83 12.75
N LEU A 198 -20.39 12.46 13.00
CA LEU A 198 -20.97 12.42 14.35
C LEU A 198 -20.20 11.44 15.25
N SER A 199 -19.89 10.25 14.73
CA SER A 199 -19.11 9.25 15.44
C SER A 199 -17.69 9.73 15.77
N ALA A 200 -17.04 10.40 14.82
CA ALA A 200 -15.72 11.00 15.01
C ALA A 200 -15.72 12.12 16.04
N THR A 201 -16.75 12.97 15.99
CA THR A 201 -16.96 14.06 16.94
C THR A 201 -17.13 13.51 18.35
N ALA A 202 -18.00 12.51 18.54
CA ALA A 202 -18.20 11.87 19.84
C ALA A 202 -16.92 11.24 20.40
N LEU A 203 -16.10 10.60 19.56
CA LEU A 203 -14.80 10.06 19.98
C LEU A 203 -13.79 11.16 20.35
N ASN A 204 -13.72 12.22 19.56
CA ASN A 204 -12.84 13.36 19.84
C ASN A 204 -13.20 14.00 21.18
N LEU A 205 -14.49 14.22 21.46
CA LEU A 205 -14.97 14.73 22.74
C LEU A 205 -14.62 13.81 23.91
N LYS A 206 -14.85 12.49 23.77
CA LYS A 206 -14.46 11.50 24.81
C LYS A 206 -12.96 11.56 25.12
N ARG A 207 -12.11 11.68 24.09
CA ARG A 207 -10.65 11.78 24.25
C ARG A 207 -10.24 13.10 24.91
N MET A 208 -10.88 14.21 24.55
CA MET A 208 -10.63 15.51 25.19
C MET A 208 -10.95 15.46 26.68
N ILE A 209 -12.13 14.94 27.04
CA ILE A 209 -12.53 14.80 28.45
C ILE A 209 -11.54 13.92 29.22
N TRP A 210 -11.05 12.84 28.61
CA TRP A 210 -10.08 11.96 29.25
C TRP A 210 -8.70 12.62 29.42
N ALA A 211 -8.27 13.46 28.46
CA ALA A 211 -7.02 14.20 28.54
C ALA A 211 -7.04 15.38 29.52
N MET A 212 -8.22 15.82 29.96
CA MET A 212 -8.40 16.87 30.97
C MET A 212 -8.45 16.32 32.41
N LYS A 213 -8.42 14.99 32.58
CA LYS A 213 -8.33 14.32 33.88
C LYS A 213 -6.88 13.96 34.20
#